data_AF-A0A6B3GK98-F1
#
_entry.id   AF-A0A6B3GK98-F1
#
_cell.length_a   1.000
_cell.length_b   1.000
_cell.length_c   1.000
_cell.angle_alpha   90.00
_cell.angle_beta   90.00
_cell.angle_gamma   90.00
#
_symmetry.space_group_name_H-M   'P 1'
#
loop_
_entity.id
_entity.type
_entity.pdbx_description
1 polymer ?
#
loop_
_entity_poly.entity_id
_entity_poly.type
_entity_poly.pdbx_seq_one_letter_code
_entity_poly.pdbx_strand_id
1 'polypeptide(L)'
;HSVFHFYRRLIALRHTEPVIVHGDFHLVHPGHEQLYAFTRRHLATGTELLVLANVGGSPLTMGLPGGWEHSETLIANIPEVPPLTTPYTLQPWEARVQRRAVPL
;
A
#
# COMPACT_ATOMS: atom_id res chain seq x y z
N HIS A 1 4.55 18.27 2.19
CA HIS A 1 4.25 17.24 1.17
C HIS A 1 4.18 17.91 -0.19
N SER A 2 5.04 17.57 -1.15
CA SER A 2 4.86 17.99 -2.56
C SER A 2 4.98 16.78 -3.47
N VAL A 3 4.36 16.86 -4.65
CA VAL A 3 4.42 15.80 -5.67
C VAL A 3 5.87 15.42 -5.97
N PHE A 4 6.74 16.41 -6.20
CA PHE A 4 8.17 16.19 -6.45
C PHE A 4 8.87 15.37 -5.35
N HIS A 5 8.71 15.75 -4.08
CA HIS A 5 9.34 15.03 -2.98
C HIS A 5 8.76 13.62 -2.78
N PHE A 6 7.47 13.45 -3.05
CA PHE A 6 6.83 12.14 -3.01
C PHE A 6 7.42 11.19 -4.07
N TYR A 7 7.56 11.64 -5.31
CA TYR A 7 8.20 10.85 -6.37
C TYR A 7 9.66 10.55 -6.09
N ARG A 8 10.44 11.49 -5.54
CA ARG A 8 11.82 11.22 -5.09
C ARG A 8 11.88 10.08 -4.07
N ARG A 9 10.96 10.05 -3.11
CA ARG A 9 10.84 8.96 -2.13
C ARG A 9 10.47 7.63 -2.80
N LEU A 10 9.52 7.63 -3.74
CA LEU A 10 9.15 6.41 -4.49
C LEU A 10 10.32 5.83 -5.29
N ILE A 11 11.11 6.69 -5.95
CA ILE A 11 12.30 6.26 -6.70
C ILE A 11 13.35 5.67 -5.75
N ALA A 12 13.59 6.32 -4.61
CA ALA A 12 14.50 5.78 -3.60
C ALA A 12 14.04 4.39 -3.12
N LEU A 13 12.75 4.25 -2.77
CA LEU A 13 12.17 2.97 -2.37
C LEU A 13 12.31 1.90 -3.45
N ARG A 14 12.12 2.24 -4.73
CA ARG A 14 12.32 1.29 -5.83
C ARG A 14 13.74 0.70 -5.87
N HIS A 15 14.74 1.45 -5.42
CA HIS A 15 16.12 0.96 -5.34
C HIS A 15 16.43 0.22 -4.04
N THR A 16 15.75 0.54 -2.93
CA THR A 16 16.06 -0.03 -1.61
C THR A 16 15.14 -1.18 -1.18
N GLU A 17 13.98 -1.34 -1.80
CA GLU A 17 12.98 -2.37 -1.47
C GLU A 17 12.84 -3.35 -2.65
N PRO A 18 13.57 -4.50 -2.65
CA PRO A 18 13.58 -5.45 -3.76
C PRO A 18 12.18 -5.92 -4.19
N VAL A 19 11.26 -6.05 -3.23
CA VAL A 19 9.85 -6.44 -3.45
C VAL A 19 9.10 -5.49 -4.40
N ILE A 20 9.51 -4.22 -4.51
CA ILE A 20 8.90 -3.28 -5.46
C ILE A 20 9.22 -3.65 -6.91
N VAL A 21 10.41 -4.18 -7.18
CA VAL A 21 10.88 -4.50 -8.54
C VAL A 21 10.63 -5.97 -8.88
N HIS A 22 10.93 -6.86 -7.95
CA HIS A 22 10.99 -8.31 -8.17
C HIS A 22 9.86 -9.09 -7.49
N GLY A 23 9.00 -8.42 -6.72
CA GLY A 23 7.89 -9.09 -6.06
C GLY A 23 6.80 -9.51 -7.05
N ASP A 24 6.27 -10.71 -6.85
CA ASP A 24 5.11 -11.23 -7.57
C ASP A 24 3.90 -10.33 -7.32
N PHE A 25 3.20 -9.97 -8.39
CA PHE A 25 2.05 -9.08 -8.34
C PHE A 25 0.75 -9.87 -8.24
N HIS A 26 -0.16 -9.46 -7.34
CA HIS A 26 -1.52 -9.99 -7.28
C HIS A 26 -2.54 -8.86 -7.07
N LEU A 27 -3.51 -8.77 -7.97
CA LEU A 27 -4.55 -7.74 -7.92
C LEU A 27 -5.59 -8.07 -6.83
N VAL A 28 -5.97 -7.07 -6.04
CA VAL A 28 -6.95 -7.18 -4.95
C VAL A 28 -8.20 -6.39 -5.35
N HIS A 29 -9.38 -7.02 -5.25
CA HIS A 29 -10.67 -6.43 -5.64
C HIS A 29 -10.69 -5.84 -7.08
N PRO A 30 -10.40 -6.63 -8.13
CA PRO A 30 -10.25 -6.15 -9.50
C PRO A 30 -11.45 -5.40 -10.09
N GLY A 31 -12.66 -5.65 -9.57
CA GLY A 31 -13.90 -5.02 -10.05
C GLY A 31 -14.37 -3.82 -9.23
N HIS A 32 -13.61 -3.37 -8.23
CA HIS A 32 -14.03 -2.26 -7.38
C HIS A 32 -13.82 -0.92 -8.09
N GLU A 33 -14.86 -0.09 -8.18
CA GLU A 33 -14.83 1.15 -8.98
C GLU A 33 -13.85 2.21 -8.45
N GLN A 34 -13.74 2.36 -7.12
CA GLN A 34 -12.85 3.33 -6.48
C GLN A 34 -11.56 2.76 -5.88
N LEU A 35 -11.48 1.47 -5.58
CA LEU A 35 -10.31 0.86 -4.95
C LEU A 35 -9.39 0.30 -6.02
N TYR A 36 -8.19 0.84 -6.13
CA TYR A 36 -7.09 0.16 -6.81
C TYR A 36 -6.14 -0.40 -5.77
N ALA A 37 -6.14 -1.72 -5.61
CA ALA A 37 -5.35 -2.41 -4.60
C ALA A 37 -4.64 -3.64 -5.17
N PHE A 38 -3.44 -3.92 -4.70
CA PHE A 38 -2.69 -5.11 -5.09
C PHE A 38 -1.62 -5.44 -4.05
N THR A 39 -1.14 -6.69 -4.05
CA THR A 39 0.04 -7.08 -3.29
C THR A 39 1.26 -7.27 -4.18
N ARG A 40 2.43 -7.12 -3.57
CA ARG A 40 3.74 -7.49 -4.12
C ARG A 40 4.42 -8.39 -3.11
N ARG A 41 4.76 -9.63 -3.46
CA ARG A 41 5.43 -10.58 -2.54
C ARG A 41 6.78 -10.99 -3.08
N HIS A 42 7.83 -10.90 -2.27
CA HIS A 42 9.17 -11.33 -2.64
C HIS A 42 9.67 -12.39 -1.66
N LEU A 43 9.63 -13.65 -2.11
CA LEU A 43 9.94 -14.82 -1.27
C LEU A 43 11.36 -14.77 -0.72
N ALA A 44 12.36 -14.38 -1.54
CA ALA A 44 13.76 -14.37 -1.11
C ALA A 44 14.05 -13.41 0.05
N THR A 45 13.28 -12.32 0.20
CA THR A 45 13.42 -11.40 1.34
C THR A 45 12.35 -11.59 2.42
N GLY A 46 11.39 -12.51 2.22
CA GLY A 46 10.25 -12.67 3.12
C GLY A 46 9.40 -11.40 3.27
N THR A 47 9.35 -10.55 2.24
CA THR A 47 8.67 -9.24 2.31
C THR A 47 7.40 -9.25 1.47
N GLU A 48 6.34 -8.68 2.00
CA GLU A 48 5.10 -8.44 1.26
C GLU A 48 4.65 -6.99 1.43
N LEU A 49 4.23 -6.39 0.32
CA LEU A 49 3.61 -5.08 0.28
C LEU A 49 2.14 -5.20 -0.08
N LEU A 50 1.31 -4.37 0.54
CA LEU A 50 -0.07 -4.10 0.13
C LEU A 50 -0.15 -2.63 -0.29
N VAL A 51 -0.46 -2.42 -1.57
CA VAL A 51 -0.70 -1.09 -2.13
C VAL A 51 -2.20 -0.85 -2.13
N LEU A 52 -2.61 0.29 -1.56
CA LEU A 52 -3.99 0.73 -1.49
C LEU A 52 -4.08 2.14 -2.08
N ALA A 53 -4.94 2.33 -3.07
CA ALA A 53 -5.25 3.64 -3.62
C ALA A 53 -6.75 3.82 -3.80
N ASN A 54 -7.27 4.91 -3.26
CA ASN A 54 -8.60 5.41 -3.58
C ASN A 54 -8.50 6.28 -4.83
N VAL A 55 -8.97 5.78 -5.96
CA VAL A 55 -9.04 6.51 -7.24
C VAL A 55 -10.39 7.21 -7.41
N GLY A 56 -10.90 7.77 -6.32
CA GLY A 56 -12.18 8.46 -6.23
C GLY A 56 -12.12 9.77 -5.45
N GLY A 57 -13.12 10.63 -5.67
CA GLY A 57 -13.27 11.93 -5.01
C GLY A 57 -13.96 11.89 -3.65
N SER A 58 -14.40 10.71 -3.19
CA SER A 58 -15.08 10.49 -1.91
C SER A 58 -14.26 9.58 -1.00
N PRO A 59 -14.38 9.69 0.34
CA PRO A 59 -13.80 8.72 1.25
C PRO A 59 -14.30 7.29 0.96
N LEU A 60 -13.43 6.31 1.12
CA LEU A 60 -13.71 4.91 0.85
C LEU A 60 -13.38 4.06 2.08
N THR A 61 -14.38 3.41 2.66
CA THR A 61 -14.22 2.51 3.81
C THR A 61 -14.33 1.06 3.38
N MET A 62 -13.35 0.24 3.77
CA MET A 62 -13.23 -1.16 3.36
C MET A 62 -12.88 -2.05 4.56
N GLY A 63 -13.23 -3.33 4.45
CA GLY A 63 -12.69 -4.37 5.32
C GLY A 63 -11.22 -4.64 5.01
N LEU A 64 -10.44 -4.97 6.03
CA LEU A 64 -9.03 -5.28 5.86
C LEU A 64 -8.81 -6.79 5.64
N PRO A 65 -8.01 -7.22 4.65
CA PRO A 65 -7.58 -8.61 4.57
C PRO A 65 -6.80 -8.99 5.83
N GLY A 66 -6.99 -10.21 6.33
CA GLY A 66 -6.33 -10.64 7.57
C GLY A 66 -4.80 -10.57 7.51
N GLY A 67 -4.20 -10.23 8.65
CA GLY A 67 -2.74 -10.19 8.85
C GLY A 67 -2.07 -8.89 8.42
N TRP A 68 -2.84 -7.83 8.14
CA TRP A 68 -2.33 -6.49 7.82
C TRP A 68 -2.53 -5.48 8.95
N GLU A 69 -3.16 -5.86 10.05
CA GLU A 69 -3.51 -4.99 11.19
C GLU A 69 -2.26 -4.40 11.89
N HIS A 70 -1.12 -5.08 11.75
CA HIS A 70 0.16 -4.69 12.35
C HIS A 70 1.22 -4.35 11.29
N SER A 71 0.81 -4.08 10.05
CA SER A 71 1.75 -3.70 9.01
C SER A 71 2.30 -2.28 9.21
N GLU A 72 3.51 -2.07 8.73
CA GLU A 72 4.15 -0.76 8.71
C GLU A 72 3.68 0.05 7.50
N THR A 73 3.33 1.32 7.70
CA THR A 73 3.10 2.23 6.57
C THR A 73 4.45 2.68 5.99
N LEU A 74 4.81 2.13 4.84
CA LEU A 74 6.07 2.42 4.16
C LEU A 74 6.09 3.81 3.52
N ILE A 75 4.98 4.19 2.88
CA ILE A 75 4.81 5.50 2.24
C ILE A 75 3.33 5.81 2.02
N ALA A 76 2.97 7.09 2.11
CA ALA A 76 1.64 7.58 1.76
C ALA A 76 1.69 9.01 1.22
N ASN A 77 0.71 9.39 0.42
CA ASN A 77 0.64 10.71 -0.23
C ASN A 77 -0.01 11.79 0.64
N ILE A 78 -0.75 11.42 1.67
CA ILE A 78 -1.30 12.33 2.70
C ILE A 78 -0.37 12.38 3.93
N PRO A 79 -0.33 13.51 4.67
CA PRO A 79 0.66 13.73 5.74
C PRO A 79 0.41 12.91 7.01
N GLU A 80 -0.86 12.66 7.36
CA GLU A 80 -1.24 11.90 8.54
C GLU A 80 -2.06 10.69 8.12
N VAL A 81 -1.48 9.51 8.29
CA VAL A 81 -2.13 8.24 8.01
C VAL A 81 -2.26 7.49 9.32
N PRO A 82 -3.48 7.23 9.81
CA PRO A 82 -3.65 6.37 10.97
C PRO A 82 -3.17 4.95 10.64
N PRO A 83 -2.71 4.19 11.65
CA PRO A 83 -2.42 2.77 11.49
C PRO A 83 -3.57 2.02 10.81
N LEU A 84 -3.23 0.94 10.12
CA LEU A 84 -4.20 0.16 9.38
C LEU A 84 -5.11 -0.62 10.35
N THR A 85 -6.38 -0.22 10.45
CA THR A 85 -7.40 -0.89 11.28
C THR A 85 -8.37 -1.70 10.42
N THR A 86 -9.20 -2.52 11.06
CA THR A 86 -10.36 -3.14 10.42
C THR A 86 -11.64 -2.61 11.08
N PRO A 87 -12.52 -1.88 10.35
CA PRO A 87 -12.34 -1.41 8.97
C PRO A 87 -11.26 -0.31 8.86
N TYR A 88 -10.82 -0.01 7.63
CA TYR A 88 -9.99 1.15 7.33
C TYR A 88 -10.71 2.10 6.37
N THR A 89 -10.34 3.38 6.42
CA THR A 89 -10.83 4.40 5.50
C THR A 89 -9.66 5.03 4.74
N LEU A 90 -9.81 5.15 3.42
CA LEU A 90 -8.94 5.95 2.55
C LEU A 90 -9.64 7.28 2.25
N GLN A 91 -8.94 8.39 2.42
CA GLN A 91 -9.40 9.72 2.03
C GLN A 91 -9.50 9.83 0.49
N PRO A 92 -10.20 10.84 -0.05
CA PRO A 92 -10.20 11.12 -1.49
C PRO A 92 -8.78 11.18 -2.04
N TRP A 93 -8.51 10.43 -3.11
CA TRP A 93 -7.19 10.34 -3.75
C TRP A 93 -6.04 9.85 -2.85
N GLU A 94 -6.33 9.26 -1.68
CA GLU A 94 -5.30 8.69 -0.82
C GLU A 94 -4.68 7.45 -1.46
N ALA A 95 -3.35 7.41 -1.50
CA ALA A 95 -2.57 6.24 -1.83
C ALA A 95 -1.56 5.98 -0.71
N ARG A 96 -1.54 4.74 -0.22
CA ARG A 96 -0.60 4.28 0.80
C ARG A 96 -0.12 2.86 0.54
N VAL A 97 1.10 2.58 1.00
CA VAL A 97 1.74 1.27 0.90
C VAL A 97 2.02 0.76 2.29
N GLN A 98 1.53 -0.44 2.57
CA GLN A 98 1.76 -1.18 3.80
C GLN A 98 2.83 -2.25 3.54
N ARG A 99 3.69 -2.50 4.53
CA ARG A 99 4.75 -3.50 4.50
C ARG A 99 4.60 -4.46 5.67
N ARG A 100 4.76 -5.75 5.41
CA ARG A 100 4.91 -6.78 6.45
C ARG A 100 6.01 -7.78 6.08
N ALA A 101 6.57 -8.41 7.10
CA ALA A 101 7.33 -9.64 6.95
C ALA A 101 6.37 -10.83 6.89
N VAL A 102 6.62 -11.77 5.99
CA VAL A 102 5.86 -13.02 5.89
C VAL A 102 6.84 -14.16 6.13
N PRO A 103 6.56 -15.08 7.08
CA PRO A 103 7.38 -16.27 7.26
C PRO A 103 7.51 -17.05 5.95
N LEU A 104 8.70 -17.62 5.73
CA LEU A 104 8.97 -18.55 4.63
C LEU A 104 8.14 -19.82 4.75
#